data_AF-A0A9D4T490-F1
#
_entry.id   AF-A0A9D4T490-F1
#
_cell.length_a   1.000
_cell.length_b   1.000
_cell.length_c   1.000
_cell.angle_alpha   90.00
_cell.angle_beta   90.00
_cell.angle_gamma   90.00
#
_symmetry.space_group_name_H-M   'P 1'
#
loop_
_entity.id
_entity.type
_entity.pdbx_description
1 polymer ?
#
loop_
_entity_poly.entity_id
_entity_poly.type
_entity_poly.pdbx_seq_one_letter_code
_entity_poly.pdbx_strand_id
1 'polypeptide(L)'
;MEGSGNKVWHIVYNLFLVLYYIAEAIVVKLVPRKYLHRKSVAGETVLVTGAGSGIGRLLSLRFAQRGARLVLWDIDRAGNEETARLIREAGGKAWPYVCNVAESKTVYETAAKVREDVGRVDIVVNNAGVVTGKRLLDLPDEMIARTFQINTLSHYWSRVGGTDF
;
A
#
# COMPACT_ATOMS: atom_id res chain seq x y z
N MET A 1 -33.92 34.37 -18.49
CA MET A 1 -33.12 34.88 -17.35
C MET A 1 -33.02 33.80 -16.27
N GLU A 2 -32.45 32.63 -16.58
CA GLU A 2 -32.62 31.41 -15.76
C GLU A 2 -31.28 30.74 -15.41
N GLY A 3 -30.21 31.54 -15.31
CA GLY A 3 -28.83 31.04 -15.16
C GLY A 3 -28.01 31.60 -13.99
N SER A 4 -28.51 32.57 -13.22
CA SER A 4 -27.76 33.15 -12.08
C SER A 4 -28.13 32.51 -10.73
N GLY A 5 -29.38 32.07 -10.54
CA GLY A 5 -29.86 31.47 -9.29
C GLY A 5 -29.09 30.21 -8.88
N ASN A 6 -28.86 29.30 -9.84
CA ASN A 6 -28.08 28.07 -9.57
C ASN A 6 -26.62 28.38 -9.19
N LYS A 7 -26.01 29.41 -9.81
CA LYS A 7 -24.62 29.78 -9.50
C LYS A 7 -24.47 30.35 -8.09
N VAL A 8 -25.40 31.20 -7.65
CA VAL A 8 -25.40 31.75 -6.29
C VAL A 8 -25.59 30.63 -5.26
N TRP A 9 -26.51 29.70 -5.49
CA TRP A 9 -26.70 28.53 -4.63
C TRP A 9 -25.46 27.64 -4.53
N HIS A 10 -24.77 27.38 -5.65
CA HIS A 10 -23.51 26.64 -5.63
C HIS A 10 -22.41 27.37 -4.84
N ILE A 11 -22.32 28.69 -4.95
CA ILE A 11 -21.35 29.48 -4.18
C ILE A 11 -21.67 29.39 -2.68
N VAL A 12 -22.92 29.58 -2.29
CA VAL A 12 -23.34 29.48 -0.88
C VAL A 12 -23.11 28.07 -0.32
N TYR A 13 -23.48 27.03 -1.08
CA TYR A 13 -23.26 25.63 -0.69
C TYR A 13 -21.77 25.31 -0.55
N ASN A 14 -20.93 25.75 -1.48
CA ASN A 14 -19.48 25.54 -1.41
C ASN A 14 -18.85 26.32 -0.25
N LEU A 15 -19.27 27.55 0.02
CA LEU A 15 -18.81 28.32 1.19
C LEU A 15 -19.18 27.60 2.49
N PHE A 16 -20.40 27.07 2.58
CA PHE A 16 -20.81 26.26 3.72
C PHE A 16 -19.95 25.00 3.87
N LEU A 17 -19.71 24.24 2.79
CA LEU A 17 -18.83 23.07 2.82
C LEU A 17 -17.41 23.44 3.26
N VAL A 18 -16.84 24.53 2.75
CA VAL A 18 -15.51 25.00 3.15
C VAL A 18 -15.47 25.30 4.64
N LEU A 19 -16.45 26.02 5.17
CA LEU A 19 -16.54 26.30 6.62
C LEU A 19 -16.70 25.02 7.44
N TYR A 20 -17.50 24.07 6.97
CA TYR A 20 -17.67 22.76 7.59
C TYR A 20 -16.35 21.97 7.65
N TYR A 21 -15.63 21.84 6.53
CA TYR A 21 -14.36 21.11 6.49
C TYR A 21 -13.25 21.80 7.29
N ILE A 22 -13.25 23.14 7.37
CA ILE A 22 -12.33 23.88 8.26
C ILE A 22 -12.62 23.54 9.73
N ALA A 23 -13.90 23.55 10.13
CA ALA A 23 -14.30 23.20 11.49
C ALA A 23 -13.93 21.75 11.82
N GLU A 24 -14.22 20.80 10.93
CA GLU A 24 -13.81 19.40 11.06
C GLU A 24 -12.29 19.26 11.22
N ALA A 25 -11.51 19.94 10.38
CA ALA A 25 -10.04 19.91 10.46
C ALA A 25 -9.50 20.46 11.79
N ILE A 26 -10.12 21.52 12.34
CA ILE A 26 -9.78 22.05 13.66
C ILE A 26 -10.10 21.01 14.74
N VAL A 27 -11.27 20.39 14.70
CA VAL A 27 -11.67 19.33 15.66
C VAL A 27 -10.68 18.16 15.60
N VAL A 28 -10.38 17.64 14.41
CA VAL A 28 -9.45 16.52 14.22
C VAL A 28 -8.03 16.87 14.70
N LYS A 29 -7.61 18.13 14.57
CA LYS A 29 -6.30 18.60 15.06
C LYS A 29 -6.24 18.71 16.57
N LEU A 30 -7.33 19.13 17.22
CA LEU A 30 -7.38 19.35 18.67
C LEU A 30 -7.71 18.07 19.46
N VAL A 31 -8.45 17.14 18.86
CA VAL A 31 -8.81 15.86 19.50
C VAL A 31 -7.62 14.90 19.46
N PRO A 32 -7.17 14.36 20.60
CA PRO A 32 -6.08 13.38 20.62
C PRO A 32 -6.36 12.18 19.72
N ARG A 33 -5.35 11.76 18.94
CA ARG A 33 -5.46 10.64 17.98
C ARG A 33 -5.98 9.32 18.58
N LYS A 34 -5.91 9.14 19.91
CA LYS A 34 -6.49 7.98 20.61
C LYS A 34 -8.02 7.94 20.59
N TYR A 35 -8.68 9.09 20.41
CA TYR A 35 -10.14 9.20 20.34
C TYR A 35 -10.68 9.30 18.91
N LEU A 36 -9.79 9.47 17.92
CA LEU A 36 -10.16 9.41 16.52
C LEU A 36 -10.31 7.95 16.10
N HIS A 37 -11.46 7.63 15.50
CA HIS A 37 -11.76 6.29 15.02
C HIS A 37 -10.72 5.87 13.96
N ARG A 38 -9.86 4.91 14.28
CA ARG A 38 -8.94 4.32 13.31
C ARG A 38 -9.65 3.19 12.59
N LYS A 39 -9.51 3.16 11.26
CA LYS A 39 -9.93 1.99 10.48
C LYS A 39 -9.23 0.74 11.04
N SER A 40 -10.02 -0.26 11.45
CA SER A 40 -9.49 -1.55 11.85
C SER A 40 -8.95 -2.29 10.62
N VAL A 41 -7.91 -3.08 10.82
CA VAL A 41 -7.32 -3.97 9.81
C VAL A 41 -7.37 -5.43 10.25
N ALA A 42 -8.05 -5.72 11.36
CA ALA A 42 -8.20 -7.07 11.86
C ALA A 42 -9.04 -7.90 10.88
N GLY A 43 -8.57 -9.08 10.53
CA GLY A 43 -9.21 -9.98 9.56
C GLY A 43 -8.89 -9.68 8.09
N GLU A 44 -8.46 -8.46 7.77
CA GLU A 44 -8.08 -8.04 6.42
C GLU A 44 -6.83 -8.80 5.95
N THR A 45 -6.81 -9.22 4.69
CA THR A 45 -5.63 -9.71 3.98
C THR A 45 -4.87 -8.53 3.41
N VAL A 46 -3.63 -8.35 3.85
CA VAL A 46 -2.74 -7.27 3.44
C VAL A 46 -1.56 -7.84 2.66
N LEU A 47 -1.44 -7.45 1.40
CA LEU A 47 -0.27 -7.74 0.56
C LEU A 47 0.76 -6.62 0.73
N VAL A 48 2.00 -6.96 1.08
CA VAL A 48 3.10 -6.01 1.22
C VAL A 48 4.22 -6.38 0.25
N THR A 49 4.62 -5.46 -0.62
CA THR A 49 5.80 -5.62 -1.48
C THR A 49 7.06 -5.09 -0.79
N GLY A 50 8.22 -5.70 -1.06
CA GLY A 50 9.46 -5.37 -0.35
C GLY A 50 9.41 -5.81 1.12
N ALA A 51 8.66 -6.87 1.43
CA ALA A 51 8.39 -7.31 2.81
C ALA A 51 9.59 -7.98 3.49
N GLY A 52 10.63 -8.34 2.73
CA GLY A 52 11.80 -9.06 3.20
C GLY A 52 12.77 -8.21 4.01
N SER A 53 12.64 -6.88 4.04
CA SER A 53 13.55 -6.03 4.82
C SER A 53 12.95 -4.67 5.17
N GLY A 54 13.71 -3.87 5.95
CA GLY A 54 13.46 -2.46 6.18
C GLY A 54 12.02 -2.11 6.56
N ILE A 55 11.46 -1.10 5.89
CA ILE A 55 10.10 -0.60 6.16
C ILE A 55 9.04 -1.66 5.84
N GLY A 56 9.22 -2.46 4.77
CA GLY A 56 8.25 -3.49 4.39
C GLY A 56 8.11 -4.58 5.44
N ARG A 57 9.22 -5.05 6.01
CA ARG A 57 9.22 -5.99 7.15
C ARG A 57 8.52 -5.38 8.36
N LEU A 58 8.89 -4.15 8.73
CA LEU A 58 8.30 -3.47 9.89
C LEU A 58 6.79 -3.25 9.71
N LEU A 59 6.34 -2.85 8.53
CA LEU A 59 4.92 -2.71 8.20
C LEU A 59 4.21 -4.06 8.34
N SER A 60 4.77 -5.12 7.76
CA SER A 60 4.19 -6.47 7.81
C SER A 60 3.98 -6.96 9.25
N LEU A 61 5.00 -6.79 10.11
CA LEU A 61 4.91 -7.11 11.53
C LEU A 61 3.84 -6.27 12.25
N ARG A 62 3.74 -4.97 11.93
CA ARG A 62 2.77 -4.05 12.54
C ARG A 62 1.33 -4.27 12.08
N PHE A 63 1.13 -4.79 10.86
CA PHE A 63 -0.17 -5.25 10.39
C PHE A 63 -0.56 -6.55 11.09
N ALA A 64 0.37 -7.50 11.21
CA ALA A 64 0.13 -8.77 11.89
C ALA A 64 -0.26 -8.57 13.37
N GLN A 65 0.45 -7.68 14.08
CA GLN A 65 0.12 -7.29 15.46
C GLN A 65 -1.29 -6.69 15.62
N ARG A 66 -1.91 -6.23 14.53
CA ARG A 66 -3.26 -5.68 14.50
C ARG A 66 -4.32 -6.68 14.00
N GLY A 67 -3.94 -7.96 13.88
CA GLY A 67 -4.85 -9.03 13.49
C GLY A 67 -5.05 -9.18 11.97
N ALA A 68 -4.22 -8.54 11.15
CA ALA A 68 -4.25 -8.74 9.70
C ALA A 68 -3.60 -10.09 9.30
N ARG A 69 -4.01 -10.61 8.15
CA ARG A 69 -3.40 -11.75 7.44
C ARG A 69 -2.42 -11.21 6.40
N LEU A 70 -1.22 -11.76 6.30
CA LEU A 70 -0.15 -11.14 5.51
C LEU A 70 0.23 -11.96 4.28
N VAL A 71 0.17 -11.34 3.10
CA VAL A 71 0.82 -11.84 1.89
C VAL A 71 2.10 -11.03 1.69
N LEU A 72 3.25 -11.69 1.64
CA LEU A 72 4.55 -11.02 1.64
C LEU A 72 5.24 -11.24 0.31
N TRP A 73 5.46 -10.16 -0.44
CA TRP A 73 6.17 -10.21 -1.72
C TRP A 73 7.55 -9.58 -1.59
N ASP A 74 8.57 -10.32 -1.99
CA ASP A 74 9.92 -9.80 -2.10
C ASP A 74 10.72 -10.60 -3.14
N ILE A 75 11.78 -9.99 -3.68
CA ILE A 75 12.74 -10.72 -4.52
C ILE A 75 13.74 -11.49 -3.65
N ASP A 76 14.03 -11.01 -2.44
CA ASP A 76 14.87 -11.70 -1.47
C ASP A 76 14.07 -12.77 -0.73
N ARG A 77 14.24 -14.03 -1.17
CA ARG A 77 13.62 -15.20 -0.54
C ARG A 77 13.94 -15.30 0.95
N ALA A 78 15.20 -15.14 1.33
CA ALA A 78 15.64 -15.39 2.70
C ALA A 78 15.08 -14.32 3.64
N GLY A 79 15.17 -13.05 3.25
CA GLY A 79 14.59 -11.95 4.00
C GLY A 79 13.07 -12.05 4.14
N ASN A 80 12.39 -12.52 3.10
CA ASN A 80 10.93 -12.68 3.09
C ASN A 80 10.45 -13.84 3.98
N GLU A 81 11.11 -14.99 3.91
CA GLU A 81 10.85 -16.12 4.81
C GLU A 81 11.10 -15.76 6.27
N GLU A 82 12.15 -14.98 6.56
CA GLU A 82 12.43 -14.50 7.91
C GLU A 82 11.30 -13.60 8.42
N THR A 83 10.79 -12.67 7.60
CA THR A 83 9.62 -11.86 7.97
C THR A 83 8.40 -12.75 8.24
N ALA A 84 8.15 -13.78 7.41
CA ALA A 84 7.05 -14.71 7.61
C ALA A 84 7.20 -15.51 8.92
N ARG A 85 8.41 -15.99 9.22
CA ARG A 85 8.74 -16.69 10.47
C ARG A 85 8.41 -15.83 11.69
N LEU A 86 8.91 -14.59 11.73
CA LEU A 86 8.67 -13.65 12.83
C LEU A 86 7.17 -13.38 13.05
N ILE A 87 6.39 -13.27 11.97
CA ILE A 87 4.93 -13.10 12.07
C ILE A 87 4.27 -14.35 12.66
N ARG A 88 4.64 -15.54 12.19
CA ARG A 88 4.07 -16.81 12.65
C ARG A 88 4.42 -17.10 14.11
N GLU A 89 5.66 -16.81 14.53
CA GLU A 89 6.10 -16.92 15.93
C GLU A 89 5.32 -16.00 16.87
N ALA A 90 4.88 -14.84 16.39
CA ALA A 90 3.99 -13.93 17.11
C ALA A 90 2.50 -14.33 17.04
N GLY A 91 2.16 -15.50 16.50
CA GLY A 91 0.79 -16.02 16.38
C GLY A 91 -0.01 -15.47 15.18
N GLY A 92 0.64 -14.73 14.28
CA GLY A 92 0.02 -14.21 13.05
C GLY A 92 0.00 -15.22 11.90
N LYS A 93 -0.63 -14.84 10.79
CA LYS A 93 -0.66 -15.62 9.54
C LYS A 93 0.09 -14.89 8.44
N ALA A 94 1.04 -15.57 7.80
CA ALA A 94 1.83 -15.02 6.71
C ALA A 94 2.10 -16.04 5.60
N TRP A 95 2.02 -15.60 4.35
CA TRP A 95 2.37 -16.36 3.14
C TRP A 95 3.42 -15.59 2.32
N PRO A 96 4.68 -16.02 2.35
CA PRO A 96 5.74 -15.41 1.55
C PRO A 96 5.73 -15.94 0.11
N TYR A 97 5.92 -15.02 -0.84
CA TYR A 97 6.10 -15.31 -2.25
C TYR A 97 7.33 -14.57 -2.77
N VAL A 98 8.15 -15.29 -3.55
CA VAL A 98 9.24 -14.65 -4.29
C VAL A 98 8.64 -13.99 -5.52
N CYS A 99 8.69 -12.66 -5.57
CA CYS A 99 8.13 -11.87 -6.66
C CYS A 99 9.08 -10.72 -7.02
N ASN A 100 9.64 -10.76 -8.23
CA ASN A 100 10.27 -9.58 -8.80
C ASN A 100 9.15 -8.63 -9.23
N VAL A 101 8.90 -7.61 -8.39
CA VAL A 101 7.84 -6.67 -8.71
C VAL A 101 8.10 -5.93 -10.00
N ALA A 102 9.35 -5.77 -10.49
CA ALA A 102 9.70 -5.07 -11.74
C ALA A 102 9.18 -5.73 -13.02
N GLU A 103 8.66 -6.95 -12.93
CA GLU A 103 8.20 -7.75 -14.06
C GLU A 103 6.70 -8.01 -13.94
N SER A 104 5.90 -7.40 -14.82
CA SER A 104 4.45 -7.54 -14.80
C SER A 104 3.98 -9.00 -14.89
N LYS A 105 4.62 -9.82 -15.72
CA LYS A 105 4.31 -11.26 -15.83
C LYS A 105 4.48 -11.99 -14.50
N THR A 106 5.59 -11.76 -13.80
CA THR A 106 5.87 -12.34 -12.49
C THR A 106 4.85 -11.89 -11.44
N VAL A 107 4.43 -10.62 -11.49
CA VAL A 107 3.35 -10.08 -10.66
C VAL A 107 2.04 -10.82 -10.92
N TYR A 108 1.61 -10.97 -12.18
CA TYR A 108 0.34 -11.63 -12.50
C TYR A 108 0.31 -13.12 -12.13
N GLU A 109 1.41 -13.84 -12.39
CA GLU A 109 1.54 -15.24 -12.01
C GLU A 109 1.52 -15.43 -10.48
N THR A 110 2.20 -14.55 -9.75
CA THR A 110 2.19 -14.60 -8.28
C THR A 110 0.83 -14.22 -7.73
N ALA A 111 0.13 -13.26 -8.34
CA ALA A 111 -1.21 -12.85 -7.97
C ALA A 111 -2.23 -13.99 -8.12
N ALA A 112 -2.13 -14.75 -9.22
CA ALA A 112 -2.94 -15.95 -9.43
C ALA A 112 -2.74 -16.98 -8.31
N LYS A 113 -1.49 -17.25 -7.92
CA LYS A 113 -1.15 -18.16 -6.81
C LYS A 113 -1.70 -17.66 -5.47
N VAL A 114 -1.52 -16.38 -5.16
CA VAL A 114 -2.06 -15.76 -3.93
C VAL A 114 -3.57 -15.96 -3.84
N ARG A 115 -4.28 -15.77 -4.93
CA ARG A 115 -5.74 -15.95 -4.98
C ARG A 115 -6.17 -17.40 -4.78
N GLU A 116 -5.40 -18.37 -5.27
CA GLU A 116 -5.64 -19.79 -5.03
C GLU A 116 -5.34 -20.18 -3.58
N ASP A 117 -4.18 -19.79 -3.07
CA ASP A 117 -3.65 -20.23 -1.78
C ASP A 117 -4.27 -19.48 -0.57
N VAL A 118 -4.61 -18.20 -0.75
CA VAL A 118 -5.00 -17.27 0.35
C VAL A 118 -6.40 -16.69 0.13
N GLY A 119 -6.79 -16.49 -1.13
CA GLY A 119 -8.04 -15.83 -1.52
C GLY A 119 -7.86 -14.33 -1.74
N ARG A 120 -8.94 -13.58 -1.49
CA ARG A 120 -9.01 -12.14 -1.75
C ARG A 120 -7.97 -11.35 -0.93
N VAL A 121 -7.34 -10.38 -1.59
CA VAL A 121 -6.53 -9.33 -0.94
C VAL A 121 -7.37 -8.08 -0.74
N ASP A 122 -7.39 -7.56 0.49
CA ASP A 122 -8.20 -6.39 0.85
C ASP A 122 -7.38 -5.08 0.78
N ILE A 123 -6.09 -5.16 1.08
CA ILE A 123 -5.17 -4.02 1.10
C ILE A 123 -3.88 -4.40 0.38
N VAL A 124 -3.44 -3.53 -0.55
CA VAL A 124 -2.12 -3.64 -1.19
C VAL A 124 -1.24 -2.49 -0.72
N VAL A 125 -0.05 -2.84 -0.23
CA VAL A 125 1.00 -1.91 0.18
C VAL A 125 2.16 -2.03 -0.82
N ASN A 126 2.14 -1.16 -1.82
CA ASN A 126 3.24 -1.03 -2.78
C ASN A 126 4.41 -0.30 -2.11
N ASN A 127 5.29 -1.06 -1.47
CA ASN A 127 6.41 -0.55 -0.68
C ASN A 127 7.80 -0.89 -1.26
N ALA A 128 7.90 -1.91 -2.11
CA ALA A 128 9.16 -2.25 -2.79
C ALA A 128 9.75 -1.01 -3.49
N GLY A 129 11.04 -0.78 -3.28
CA GLY A 129 11.72 0.40 -3.81
C GLY A 129 13.23 0.24 -3.82
N VAL A 130 13.87 0.87 -4.79
CA VAL A 130 15.34 0.97 -4.88
C VAL A 130 15.78 2.43 -4.97
N VAL A 131 16.97 2.71 -4.45
CA VAL A 131 17.64 4.01 -4.57
C VAL A 131 19.10 3.78 -4.91
N THR A 132 19.63 4.62 -5.78
CA THR A 132 20.95 4.43 -6.42
C THR A 132 22.03 5.32 -5.82
N GLY A 133 21.64 6.35 -5.04
CA GLY A 133 22.54 7.20 -4.25
C GLY A 133 23.49 8.12 -5.03
N LYS A 134 23.47 8.08 -6.37
CA LYS A 134 24.31 8.91 -7.25
C LYS A 134 23.58 10.17 -7.71
N ARG A 135 24.32 11.16 -8.22
CA ARG A 135 23.74 12.32 -8.89
C ARG A 135 23.08 11.89 -10.20
N LEU A 136 22.07 12.65 -10.62
CA LEU A 136 21.26 12.31 -11.80
C LEU A 136 22.10 12.10 -13.07
N LEU A 137 23.08 12.97 -13.32
CA LEU A 137 23.93 12.92 -14.52
C LEU A 137 25.02 11.82 -14.47
N ASP A 138 25.26 11.25 -13.30
CA ASP A 138 26.28 10.21 -13.08
C ASP A 138 25.65 8.80 -13.00
N LEU A 139 24.35 8.69 -13.28
CA LEU A 139 23.62 7.44 -13.21
C LEU A 139 23.68 6.69 -14.55
N PRO A 140 24.07 5.40 -14.52
CA PRO A 140 23.87 4.53 -15.67
C PRO A 140 22.39 4.44 -16.05
N ASP A 141 22.08 4.46 -17.34
CA ASP A 141 20.71 4.40 -17.86
C ASP A 141 19.92 3.20 -17.32
N GLU A 142 20.58 2.06 -17.17
CA GLU A 142 20.02 0.83 -16.59
C GLU A 142 19.50 1.02 -15.16
N MET A 143 20.18 1.85 -14.35
CA MET A 143 19.81 2.13 -12.97
C MET A 143 18.65 3.13 -12.91
N ILE A 144 18.58 4.06 -13.86
CA ILE A 144 17.42 4.94 -14.03
C ILE A 144 16.21 4.10 -14.40
N ALA A 145 16.32 3.30 -15.46
CA ALA A 145 15.24 2.42 -15.92
C ALA A 145 14.76 1.49 -14.80
N ARG A 146 15.68 0.84 -14.08
CA ARG A 146 15.35 -0.03 -12.94
C ARG A 146 14.57 0.71 -11.84
N THR A 147 14.94 1.95 -11.53
CA THR A 147 14.23 2.76 -10.54
C THR A 147 12.80 3.04 -10.99
N PHE A 148 12.57 3.38 -12.26
CA PHE A 148 11.23 3.57 -12.80
C PHE A 148 10.42 2.27 -12.82
N GLN A 149 11.04 1.14 -13.16
CA GLN A 149 10.37 -0.16 -13.17
C GLN A 149 9.86 -0.54 -11.76
N ILE A 150 10.71 -0.39 -10.75
CA ILE A 150 10.37 -0.80 -9.37
C ILE A 150 9.52 0.27 -8.67
N ASN A 151 9.92 1.53 -8.69
CA ASN A 151 9.30 2.57 -7.85
C ASN A 151 8.11 3.26 -8.53
N THR A 152 7.81 2.96 -9.79
CA THR A 152 6.72 3.60 -10.53
C THR A 152 5.85 2.57 -11.23
N LEU A 153 6.40 1.81 -12.17
CA LEU A 153 5.61 0.90 -12.99
C LEU A 153 5.02 -0.26 -12.19
N SER A 154 5.71 -0.71 -11.14
CA SER A 154 5.22 -1.78 -10.25
C SER A 154 3.87 -1.53 -9.59
N HIS A 155 3.58 -0.27 -9.32
CA HIS A 155 2.33 0.14 -8.69
C HIS A 155 1.13 -0.08 -9.63
N TYR A 156 1.34 -0.08 -10.95
CA TYR A 156 0.29 -0.27 -11.96
C TYR A 156 -0.04 -1.73 -12.21
N TRP A 157 0.82 -2.68 -11.86
CA TRP A 157 0.56 -4.10 -12.04
C TRP A 157 -0.24 -4.67 -10.87
N SER A 158 -0.13 -4.06 -9.69
CA SER A 158 -0.72 -4.53 -8.43
C SER A 158 -2.10 -3.90 -8.13
N ARG A 159 -3.04 -3.95 -9.10
CA ARG A 159 -4.36 -3.27 -8.98
C ARG A 159 -5.36 -4.12 -8.19
N VAL A 160 -6.02 -3.51 -7.20
CA VAL A 160 -7.22 -4.07 -6.56
C VAL A 160 -8.44 -3.52 -7.30
N GLY A 161 -9.17 -4.39 -8.01
CA GLY A 161 -10.37 -4.00 -8.76
C GLY A 161 -10.36 -4.33 -10.26
N GLY A 162 -9.29 -4.93 -10.77
CA GLY A 162 -9.24 -5.53 -12.09
C GLY A 162 -8.56 -6.90 -12.02
N THR A 163 -9.36 -7.96 -11.88
CA THR A 163 -9.02 -9.37 -12.16
C THR A 163 -7.79 -10.04 -11.53
N ASP A 164 -7.00 -9.38 -10.69
CA ASP A 164 -5.72 -9.96 -10.22
C ASP A 164 -5.72 -10.37 -8.73
N PHE A 165 -6.58 -9.81 -7.87
CA PHE A 165 -6.76 -10.21 -6.45
C PHE A 165 -8.19 -10.03 -5.94
#